data_AF-A0A7S2HIW4-F1
#
_entry.id   AF-A0A7S2HIW4-F1
#
_cell.length_a   1.000
_cell.length_b   1.000
_cell.length_c   1.000
_cell.angle_alpha   90.00
_cell.angle_beta   90.00
_cell.angle_gamma   90.00
#
_symmetry.space_group_name_H-M   'P 1'
#
loop_
_entity.id
_entity.type
_entity.pdbx_description
1 polymer ?
#
loop_
_entity_poly.entity_id
_entity_poly.type
_entity_poly.pdbx_seq_one_letter_code
_entity_poly.pdbx_strand_id
1 'polypeptide(L)'
;DQEAVRQLCKTRAVKAALLHHRKELQATYALYARADKLEVGGHASTMSLKELMDLLEETRVLDLKITPRLITEAFVHVNIEDELYVNLDDKDTRTELVYDEFTELLVRIAREKLNTDELEVDFGVALDTWLGIDFVPRARNARQRRLGVGTAAGGRGA
;
A
#
# COMPACT_ATOMS: atom_id res chain seq x y z
N ASP A 1 -4.61 17.15 3.67
CA ASP A 1 -6.06 17.11 3.94
C ASP A 1 -6.55 15.66 3.91
N GLN A 2 -6.74 15.06 5.09
CA GLN A 2 -7.11 13.65 5.25
C GLN A 2 -8.57 13.37 4.89
N GLU A 3 -9.47 14.24 5.31
CA GLU A 3 -10.89 14.10 5.02
C GLU A 3 -11.14 14.19 3.51
N ALA A 4 -10.44 15.06 2.79
CA ALA A 4 -10.52 15.11 1.33
C ALA A 4 -10.13 13.79 0.66
N VAL A 5 -9.07 13.11 1.14
CA VAL A 5 -8.67 11.80 0.59
C VAL A 5 -9.74 10.74 0.84
N ARG A 6 -10.37 10.74 2.01
CA ARG A 6 -11.44 9.79 2.32
C ARG A 6 -12.69 10.02 1.49
N GLN A 7 -13.08 11.28 1.31
CA GLN A 7 -14.18 11.62 0.40
C GLN A 7 -13.85 11.19 -1.03
N LEU A 8 -12.59 11.32 -1.44
CA LEU A 8 -12.11 10.83 -2.73
C LEU A 8 -12.23 9.30 -2.84
N CYS A 9 -11.82 8.54 -1.82
CA CYS A 9 -11.99 7.08 -1.74
C CYS A 9 -13.47 6.64 -1.80
N LYS A 10 -14.41 7.50 -1.41
CA LYS A 10 -15.85 7.20 -1.48
C LYS A 10 -16.43 7.35 -2.89
N THR A 11 -15.75 8.05 -3.79
CA THR A 11 -16.24 8.29 -5.16
C THR A 11 -16.33 6.99 -5.97
N ARG A 12 -17.29 6.94 -6.90
CA ARG A 12 -17.51 5.76 -7.74
C ARG A 12 -16.29 5.44 -8.62
N ALA A 13 -15.62 6.46 -9.15
CA ALA A 13 -14.49 6.31 -10.04
C ALA A 13 -13.27 5.70 -9.32
N VAL A 14 -12.93 6.21 -8.13
CA VAL A 14 -11.83 5.66 -7.31
C VAL A 14 -12.13 4.23 -6.87
N LYS A 15 -13.37 3.94 -6.43
CA LYS A 15 -13.77 2.56 -6.10
C LYS A 15 -13.65 1.62 -7.29
N ALA A 16 -14.03 2.06 -8.48
CA ALA A 16 -13.91 1.26 -9.69
C ALA A 16 -12.44 0.96 -10.03
N ALA A 17 -11.56 1.96 -9.95
CA ALA A 17 -10.12 1.79 -10.15
C ALA A 17 -9.50 0.79 -9.15
N LEU A 18 -9.77 0.97 -7.86
CA LEU A 18 -9.28 0.05 -6.83
C LEU A 18 -9.83 -1.37 -7.00
N LEU A 19 -11.11 -1.51 -7.39
CA LEU A 19 -11.72 -2.81 -7.66
C LEU A 19 -11.10 -3.50 -8.88
N HIS A 20 -10.81 -2.75 -9.95
CA HIS A 20 -10.17 -3.24 -11.17
C HIS A 20 -8.82 -3.90 -10.88
N HIS A 21 -8.00 -3.28 -10.01
CA HIS A 21 -6.68 -3.79 -9.63
C HIS A 21 -6.65 -4.64 -8.36
N ARG A 22 -7.82 -4.90 -7.74
CA ARG A 22 -7.93 -5.51 -6.40
C ARG A 22 -7.12 -6.78 -6.24
N LYS A 23 -7.19 -7.70 -7.20
CA LYS A 23 -6.49 -8.99 -7.13
C LYS A 23 -4.96 -8.81 -6.99
N GLU A 24 -4.39 -7.91 -7.78
CA GLU A 24 -2.95 -7.65 -7.77
C GLU A 24 -2.51 -6.84 -6.55
N LEU A 25 -3.34 -5.89 -6.11
CA LEU A 25 -3.12 -5.12 -4.89
C LEU A 25 -3.16 -6.02 -3.65
N GLN A 26 -4.15 -6.92 -3.53
CA GLN A 26 -4.24 -7.90 -2.45
C GLN A 26 -3.05 -8.85 -2.43
N ALA A 27 -2.62 -9.35 -3.59
CA ALA A 27 -1.44 -10.22 -3.68
C ALA A 27 -0.16 -9.50 -3.25
N THR A 28 -0.04 -8.21 -3.56
CA THR A 28 1.07 -7.35 -3.09
C THR A 28 1.01 -7.16 -1.59
N TYR A 29 -0.13 -6.68 -1.10
CA TYR A 29 -0.35 -6.46 0.31
C TYR A 29 -0.02 -7.72 1.13
N ALA A 30 -0.59 -8.87 0.76
CA ALA A 30 -0.39 -10.11 1.48
C ALA A 30 1.06 -10.60 1.48
N LEU A 31 1.85 -10.31 0.44
CA LEU A 31 3.26 -10.70 0.42
C LEU A 31 4.09 -9.84 1.39
N TYR A 32 3.88 -8.52 1.35
CA TYR A 32 4.67 -7.60 2.18
C TYR A 32 4.24 -7.62 3.64
N ALA A 33 2.94 -7.76 3.94
CA ALA A 33 2.40 -7.96 5.28
C ALA A 33 2.83 -9.28 5.95
N ARG A 34 3.52 -10.16 5.21
CA ARG A 34 4.03 -11.46 5.68
C ARG A 34 5.54 -11.49 5.84
N ALA A 35 6.26 -10.47 5.39
CA ALA A 35 7.70 -10.55 5.19
C ALA A 35 8.43 -10.90 6.49
N ASP A 36 7.98 -10.37 7.62
CA ASP A 36 8.57 -10.64 8.94
C ASP A 36 7.82 -11.75 9.72
N LYS A 37 6.70 -12.28 9.20
CA LYS A 37 5.79 -13.21 9.92
C LYS A 37 5.96 -14.69 9.50
N LEU A 38 7.01 -15.02 8.73
CA LEU A 38 7.24 -16.37 8.20
C LEU A 38 7.62 -17.42 9.24
N GLU A 39 8.02 -17.03 10.46
CA GLU A 39 8.58 -17.99 11.42
C GLU A 39 7.55 -18.76 12.25
N VAL A 40 6.35 -18.25 12.55
CA VAL A 40 5.40 -19.00 13.42
C VAL A 40 3.94 -18.62 13.15
N GLY A 41 3.26 -19.29 12.23
CA GLY A 41 1.79 -19.37 12.16
C GLY A 41 0.98 -18.05 12.21
N GLY A 42 1.63 -16.91 11.95
CA GLY A 42 1.07 -15.59 12.18
C GLY A 42 -0.01 -15.28 11.15
N HIS A 43 -1.17 -14.83 11.63
CA HIS A 43 -2.19 -14.28 10.74
C HIS A 43 -1.65 -13.00 10.09
N ALA A 44 -1.42 -13.09 8.79
CA ALA A 44 -0.97 -12.01 7.94
C ALA A 44 -2.09 -10.99 7.64
N SER A 45 -2.61 -10.38 8.70
CA SER A 45 -3.78 -9.50 8.59
C SER A 45 -3.44 -8.03 8.39
N THR A 46 -2.17 -7.65 8.58
CA THR A 46 -1.76 -6.26 8.80
C THR A 46 -0.32 -5.99 8.33
N MET A 47 -0.06 -4.78 7.84
CA MET A 47 1.22 -4.33 7.27
C MET A 47 1.83 -3.19 8.10
N SER A 48 3.01 -3.41 8.65
CA SER A 48 3.77 -2.38 9.37
C SER A 48 4.33 -1.28 8.45
N LEU A 49 4.75 -0.14 9.02
CA LEU A 49 5.41 0.92 8.27
C LEU A 49 6.69 0.44 7.57
N LYS A 50 7.46 -0.46 8.20
CA LYS A 50 8.67 -1.04 7.61
C LYS A 50 8.33 -1.81 6.34
N GLU A 51 7.34 -2.71 6.40
CA GLU A 51 6.90 -3.50 5.25
C GLU A 51 6.32 -2.63 4.12
N LEU A 52 5.64 -1.54 4.46
CA LEU A 52 5.21 -0.54 3.48
C LEU A 52 6.40 0.16 2.83
N MET A 53 7.38 0.61 3.59
CA MET A 53 8.57 1.30 3.07
C MET A 53 9.36 0.40 2.10
N ASP A 54 9.56 -0.85 2.47
CA ASP A 54 10.13 -1.90 1.62
C ASP A 54 9.40 -2.02 0.27
N LEU A 55 8.06 -2.06 0.31
CA LEU A 55 7.24 -2.11 -0.91
C LEU A 55 7.46 -0.87 -1.78
N LEU A 56 7.40 0.31 -1.19
CA LEU A 56 7.51 1.57 -1.94
C LEU A 56 8.92 1.79 -2.52
N GLU A 57 9.95 1.31 -1.84
CA GLU A 57 11.33 1.33 -2.33
C GLU A 57 11.50 0.35 -3.51
N GLU A 58 11.05 -0.89 -3.37
CA GLU A 58 11.19 -1.90 -4.42
C GLU A 58 10.33 -1.61 -5.67
N THR A 59 9.22 -0.91 -5.48
CA THR A 59 8.39 -0.38 -6.58
C THR A 59 8.90 0.95 -7.12
N ARG A 60 9.93 1.55 -6.51
CA ARG A 60 10.49 2.85 -6.89
C ARG A 60 9.40 3.93 -7.01
N VAL A 61 8.44 3.88 -6.09
CA VAL A 61 7.39 4.90 -5.97
C VAL A 61 7.94 6.13 -5.27
N LEU A 62 8.87 5.92 -4.33
CA LEU A 62 9.58 6.99 -3.64
C LEU A 62 10.40 7.82 -4.64
N ASP A 63 10.27 9.14 -4.53
CA ASP A 63 11.03 10.11 -5.33
C ASP A 63 11.15 11.45 -4.58
N LEU A 64 11.51 12.52 -5.28
CA LEU A 64 11.65 13.85 -4.69
C LEU A 64 10.32 14.41 -4.14
N LYS A 65 9.17 13.97 -4.67
CA LYS A 65 7.85 14.36 -4.19
C LYS A 65 7.33 13.39 -3.12
N ILE A 66 7.46 12.09 -3.37
CA ILE A 66 7.03 11.02 -2.46
C ILE A 66 8.21 10.62 -1.59
N THR A 67 8.44 11.39 -0.54
CA THR A 67 9.54 11.16 0.39
C THR A 67 9.17 10.15 1.48
N PRO A 68 10.15 9.44 2.09
CA PRO A 68 9.92 8.60 3.26
C PRO A 68 9.16 9.31 4.38
N ARG A 69 9.48 10.59 4.62
CA ARG A 69 8.79 11.41 5.62
C ARG A 69 7.30 11.57 5.32
N LEU A 70 6.96 11.88 4.08
CA LEU A 70 5.56 12.03 3.65
C LEU A 70 4.80 10.71 3.82
N ILE A 71 5.44 9.57 3.51
CA ILE A 71 4.85 8.24 3.73
C ILE A 71 4.62 7.97 5.21
N THR A 72 5.60 8.24 6.07
CA THR A 72 5.45 8.09 7.53
C THR A 72 4.31 8.95 8.06
N GLU A 73 4.22 10.22 7.65
CA GLU A 73 3.12 11.11 8.04
C GLU A 73 1.77 10.53 7.56
N ALA A 74 1.67 10.10 6.30
CA ALA A 74 0.47 9.47 5.75
C ALA A 74 0.07 8.19 6.51
N PHE A 75 1.05 7.35 6.87
CA PHE A 75 0.82 6.13 7.64
C PHE A 75 0.21 6.43 9.01
N VAL A 76 0.81 7.37 9.75
CA VAL A 76 0.31 7.79 11.08
C VAL A 76 -1.11 8.35 10.95
N HIS A 77 -1.37 9.19 9.94
CA HIS A 77 -2.70 9.74 9.71
C HIS A 77 -3.78 8.67 9.53
N VAL A 78 -3.51 7.64 8.72
CA VAL A 78 -4.49 6.57 8.48
C VAL A 78 -4.77 5.77 9.77
N ASN A 79 -3.77 5.56 10.63
CA ASN A 79 -3.90 4.81 11.89
C ASN A 79 -4.55 5.60 13.07
N ILE A 80 -4.31 6.91 13.21
CA ILE A 80 -4.76 7.69 14.40
C ILE A 80 -6.28 7.64 14.61
N GLU A 81 -7.07 7.54 13.54
CA GLU A 81 -8.52 7.67 13.67
C GLU A 81 -9.23 6.40 14.16
N ASP A 82 -8.58 5.24 14.06
CA ASP A 82 -9.06 4.00 14.71
C ASP A 82 -8.91 4.07 16.23
N GLU A 83 -8.04 4.95 16.75
CA GLU A 83 -7.85 5.16 18.20
C GLU A 83 -9.03 5.83 18.88
N LEU A 84 -9.91 6.52 18.13
CA LEU A 84 -11.03 7.28 18.69
C LEU A 84 -12.29 6.43 18.96
N TYR A 85 -12.31 5.16 18.54
CA TYR A 85 -13.49 4.27 18.63
C TYR A 85 -13.26 3.00 19.48
N VAL A 86 -12.27 3.02 20.38
CA VAL A 86 -11.77 1.80 21.06
C VAL A 86 -12.78 1.17 22.02
N ASN A 87 -13.21 -0.05 21.68
CA ASN A 87 -13.46 -1.13 22.64
C ASN A 87 -12.10 -1.74 23.04
N LEU A 88 -11.84 -1.89 24.34
CA LEU A 88 -10.52 -2.22 24.92
C LEU A 88 -10.00 -3.65 24.66
N ASP A 89 -10.66 -4.46 23.82
CA ASP A 89 -10.50 -5.93 23.85
C ASP A 89 -10.05 -6.59 22.54
N ASP A 90 -9.78 -5.84 21.47
CA ASP A 90 -9.25 -6.40 20.22
C ASP A 90 -7.82 -5.93 19.94
N LYS A 91 -7.01 -6.89 19.48
CA LYS A 91 -5.57 -6.81 19.19
C LYS A 91 -5.17 -5.44 18.66
N ASP A 92 -4.19 -4.82 19.31
CA ASP A 92 -3.69 -3.48 18.98
C ASP A 92 -3.05 -3.44 17.58
N THR A 93 -3.85 -3.26 16.54
CA THR A 93 -3.41 -3.05 15.15
C THR A 93 -3.13 -1.59 14.84
N ARG A 94 -3.12 -0.69 15.82
CA ARG A 94 -3.01 0.79 15.64
C ARG A 94 -1.66 1.25 15.07
N THR A 95 -0.76 0.30 14.80
CA THR A 95 0.57 0.54 14.24
C THR A 95 0.79 -0.21 12.93
N GLU A 96 -0.25 -0.86 12.40
CA GLU A 96 -0.19 -1.67 11.19
C GLU A 96 -1.44 -1.46 10.32
N LEU A 97 -1.25 -1.34 9.02
CA LEU A 97 -2.34 -1.11 8.07
C LEU A 97 -3.09 -2.41 7.77
N VAL A 98 -4.42 -2.41 7.89
CA VAL A 98 -5.28 -3.37 7.20
C VAL A 98 -5.32 -3.08 5.68
N TYR A 99 -5.90 -3.98 4.90
CA TYR A 99 -5.92 -3.84 3.44
C TYR A 99 -6.60 -2.55 2.94
N ASP A 100 -7.71 -2.14 3.57
CA ASP A 100 -8.45 -0.96 3.16
C ASP A 100 -7.63 0.32 3.42
N GLU A 101 -6.97 0.40 4.58
CA GLU A 101 -6.03 1.46 4.94
C GLU A 101 -4.82 1.53 4.00
N PHE A 102 -4.28 0.37 3.60
CA PHE A 102 -3.25 0.31 2.56
C PHE A 102 -3.73 0.91 1.24
N THR A 103 -4.96 0.61 0.81
CA THR A 103 -5.49 1.20 -0.43
C THR A 103 -5.77 2.71 -0.29
N GLU A 104 -6.20 3.19 0.86
CA GLU A 104 -6.34 4.63 1.14
C GLU A 104 -4.98 5.35 1.05
N LEU A 105 -3.93 4.72 1.61
CA LEU A 105 -2.57 5.26 1.52
C LEU A 105 -2.07 5.30 0.07
N LEU A 106 -2.36 4.28 -0.75
CA LEU A 106 -2.05 4.32 -2.19
C LEU A 106 -2.79 5.45 -2.92
N VAL A 107 -4.07 5.69 -2.61
CA VAL A 107 -4.83 6.82 -3.18
C VAL A 107 -4.18 8.14 -2.82
N ARG A 108 -3.73 8.31 -1.57
CA ARG A 108 -3.00 9.50 -1.13
C ARG A 108 -1.69 9.66 -1.88
N ILE A 109 -0.88 8.59 -2.01
CA ILE A 109 0.37 8.64 -2.80
C ILE A 109 0.07 9.05 -4.24
N ALA A 110 -0.94 8.44 -4.87
CA ALA A 110 -1.31 8.75 -6.25
C ALA A 110 -1.72 10.22 -6.41
N ARG A 111 -2.47 10.78 -5.45
CA ARG A 111 -2.84 12.20 -5.44
C ARG A 111 -1.63 13.12 -5.43
N GLU A 112 -0.65 12.84 -4.56
CA GLU A 112 0.60 13.61 -4.50
C GLU A 112 1.48 13.42 -5.76
N LYS A 113 1.51 12.19 -6.32
CA LYS A 113 2.26 11.86 -7.55
C LYS A 113 1.71 12.57 -8.77
N LEU A 114 0.39 12.56 -8.94
CA LEU A 114 -0.31 12.95 -10.16
C LEU A 114 -0.61 14.44 -10.22
N ASN A 115 -0.29 15.20 -9.17
CA ASN A 115 -0.56 16.63 -9.05
C ASN A 115 -2.02 16.97 -9.40
N THR A 116 -2.94 16.64 -8.50
CA THR A 116 -4.39 16.64 -8.80
C THR A 116 -4.95 17.94 -9.37
N ASP A 117 -4.32 19.07 -9.07
CA ASP A 117 -4.77 20.39 -9.52
C ASP A 117 -4.50 20.63 -11.01
N GLU A 118 -3.66 19.81 -11.64
CA GLU A 118 -3.28 19.89 -13.06
C GLU A 118 -3.90 18.77 -13.91
N LEU A 119 -4.80 17.96 -13.34
CA LEU A 119 -5.42 16.85 -14.07
C LEU A 119 -6.50 17.34 -15.05
N GLU A 120 -6.37 16.94 -16.31
CA GLU A 120 -7.40 17.15 -17.35
C GLU A 120 -8.55 16.14 -17.27
N VAL A 121 -8.39 15.09 -16.47
CA VAL A 121 -9.34 13.98 -16.33
C VAL A 121 -9.74 13.79 -14.88
N ASP A 122 -10.86 13.08 -14.65
CA ASP A 122 -11.27 12.68 -13.31
C ASP A 122 -10.16 11.88 -12.61
N PHE A 123 -9.94 12.17 -11.33
CA PHE A 123 -8.88 11.53 -10.56
C PHE A 123 -9.00 10.00 -10.53
N GLY A 124 -10.20 9.42 -10.54
CA GLY A 124 -10.37 7.97 -10.58
C GLY A 124 -9.84 7.35 -11.88
N VAL A 125 -9.96 8.06 -13.01
CA VAL A 125 -9.37 7.65 -14.31
C VAL A 125 -7.85 7.77 -14.28
N ALA A 126 -7.33 8.87 -13.74
CA ALA A 126 -5.89 9.06 -13.56
C ALA A 126 -5.28 8.00 -12.61
N LEU A 127 -5.99 7.66 -11.53
CA LEU A 127 -5.63 6.61 -10.59
C LEU A 127 -5.60 5.23 -11.26
N ASP A 128 -6.65 4.86 -12.01
CA ASP A 128 -6.68 3.58 -12.74
C ASP A 128 -5.50 3.45 -13.71
N THR A 129 -5.19 4.55 -14.41
CA THR A 129 -4.06 4.64 -15.34
C THR A 129 -2.72 4.48 -14.61
N TRP A 130 -2.51 5.22 -13.53
CA TRP A 130 -1.28 5.13 -12.72
C TRP A 130 -1.09 3.75 -12.11
N LEU A 131 -2.16 3.14 -11.58
CA LEU A 131 -2.13 1.78 -11.08
C LEU A 131 -1.76 0.78 -12.18
N GLY A 132 -2.42 0.86 -13.34
CA GLY A 132 -2.26 -0.09 -14.44
C GLY A 132 -0.92 0.01 -15.17
N ILE A 133 -0.39 1.22 -15.35
CA ILE A 133 0.84 1.46 -16.14
C ILE A 133 2.09 1.48 -15.26
N ASP A 134 1.98 1.99 -14.03
CA ASP A 134 3.15 2.26 -13.19
C ASP A 134 3.21 1.35 -11.96
N PHE A 135 2.26 1.49 -11.03
CA PHE A 135 2.38 0.84 -9.72
C PHE A 135 2.26 -0.69 -9.78
N VAL A 136 1.19 -1.23 -10.38
CA VAL A 136 0.92 -2.68 -10.40
C VAL A 136 2.00 -3.47 -11.14
N PRO A 137 2.48 -3.06 -12.34
CA PRO A 137 3.58 -3.74 -13.00
C PRO A 137 4.85 -3.79 -12.15
N ARG A 138 5.22 -2.67 -11.50
CA ARG A 138 6.40 -2.62 -10.63
C ARG A 138 6.23 -3.47 -9.37
N ALA A 139 5.05 -3.44 -8.76
CA ALA A 139 4.72 -4.30 -7.62
C ALA A 139 4.82 -5.78 -8.01
N ARG A 140 4.28 -6.18 -9.15
CA ARG A 140 4.39 -7.55 -9.65
C ARG A 140 5.85 -7.98 -9.82
N ASN A 141 6.68 -7.13 -10.43
CA ASN A 141 8.11 -7.41 -10.59
C ASN A 141 8.84 -7.50 -9.24
N ALA A 142 8.49 -6.63 -8.28
CA ALA A 142 9.04 -6.68 -6.92
C ALA A 142 8.69 -7.98 -6.20
N ARG A 143 7.42 -8.41 -6.27
CA ARG A 143 6.97 -9.71 -5.74
C ARG A 143 7.75 -10.87 -6.35
N GLN A 144 7.92 -10.89 -7.68
CA GLN A 144 8.67 -11.94 -8.36
C GLN A 144 10.13 -11.99 -7.90
N ARG A 145 10.78 -10.83 -7.70
CA ARG A 145 12.15 -10.79 -7.15
C ARG A 145 12.21 -11.38 -5.74
N ARG A 146 11.29 -10.99 -4.84
CA ARG A 146 11.24 -11.53 -3.47
C ARG A 146 11.05 -13.04 -3.44
N LEU A 147 10.12 -13.56 -4.26
CA LEU A 147 9.88 -15.01 -4.36
C LEU A 147 11.07 -15.76 -4.98
N GLY A 148 11.71 -15.18 -6.00
CA GLY A 148 12.87 -15.78 -6.67
C GLY A 148 14.12 -15.86 -5.77
N VAL A 149 14.36 -14.85 -4.93
CA VAL A 149 15.48 -14.82 -3.97
C VAL A 149 15.37 -15.96 -2.95
N GLY A 150 14.15 -16.34 -2.53
CA GLY A 150 13.94 -17.47 -1.61
C GLY A 150 14.38 -18.82 -2.18
N THR A 151 14.29 -19.01 -3.50
CA THR A 151 14.68 -20.27 -4.18
C THR A 151 16.20 -20.43 -4.35
N ALA A 152 16.96 -19.33 -4.45
CA ALA A 152 18.41 -19.40 -4.73
C ALA A 152 19.25 -19.71 -3.48
N ALA A 153 18.73 -19.45 -2.27
CA ALA A 153 19.47 -19.65 -1.01
C ALA A 153 19.55 -21.12 -0.55
N GLY A 154 18.77 -22.04 -1.14
CA GLY A 154 18.76 -23.47 -0.79
C GLY A 154 19.75 -24.36 -1.56
N GLY A 155 20.57 -23.78 -2.45
CA GLY A 155 21.38 -24.53 -3.44
C GLY A 155 22.90 -24.44 -3.27
N ARG A 156 23.42 -24.31 -2.04
CA ARG A 156 24.86 -24.47 -1.76
C ARG A 156 25.08 -25.62 -0.79
N GLY A 157 25.11 -26.82 -1.34
CA GLY A 157 25.47 -28.05 -0.66
C GLY A 157 25.82 -29.11 -1.69
N ALA A 158 27.02 -29.00 -2.27
CA ALA A 158 27.79 -30.09 -2.85
C ALA A 158 29.25 -29.65 -2.93
#